data_AF-A0A7C0XZG0-F1
#
_entry.id   AF-A0A7C0XZG0-F1
#
_cell.length_a   1.000
_cell.length_b   1.000
_cell.length_c   1.000
_cell.angle_alpha   90.00
_cell.angle_beta   90.00
_cell.angle_gamma   90.00
#
_symmetry.space_group_name_H-M   'P 1'
#
loop_
_entity.id
_entity.type
_entity.pdbx_description
1 polymer ?
#
loop_
_entity_poly.entity_id
_entity_poly.type
_entity_poly.pdbx_seq_one_letter_code
_entity_poly.pdbx_strand_id
1 'polypeptide(L)'
;MAEELKANQDIVKEYAKWSTLDVLENANRYPGPTGFFAFVMEKRLMEYVELIPKEYLISHHKGNIYIHKLPYSLYIPYCTGHSISKLLEMGLKTPTISSRPARHFDTFVDHVANYLITMQHYFSGAQALSSVEWYAGPFIRKDRLNEREVEQQIQRLVFNLNYPSRIGMQTPFTNFTITLDAPKKMLDGDYAIYNGKRVAPLGKYEEEAKKFVVALARVLQHGDEKGQPFTFPIPTLMTTAKMLWDDP
;
A
#
# COMPACT_ATOMS: atom_id res chain seq x y z
N MET A 1 2.46 -16.38 50.30
CA MET A 1 1.61 -17.07 49.31
C MET A 1 2.08 -16.59 47.95
N ALA A 2 3.20 -17.11 47.49
CA ALA A 2 3.27 -18.41 46.81
C ALA A 2 2.53 -18.29 45.48
N GLU A 3 3.30 -18.04 44.43
CA GLU A 3 3.13 -18.64 43.11
C GLU A 3 1.68 -19.07 42.81
N GLU A 4 0.79 -18.12 42.61
CA GLU A 4 -0.26 -18.36 41.64
C GLU A 4 0.46 -18.38 40.31
N LEU A 5 0.89 -19.59 39.94
CA LEU A 5 1.03 -20.05 38.58
C LEU A 5 0.08 -19.21 37.72
N LYS A 6 0.60 -18.21 37.01
CA LYS A 6 0.01 -17.77 35.76
C LYS A 6 0.01 -19.03 34.92
N ALA A 7 -1.07 -19.79 35.05
CA ALA A 7 -1.32 -20.96 34.25
C ALA A 7 -1.01 -20.50 32.84
N ASN A 8 -0.01 -21.16 32.25
CA ASN A 8 0.41 -21.02 30.89
C ASN A 8 -0.87 -21.19 30.06
N GLN A 9 -1.62 -20.10 29.87
CA GLN A 9 -2.85 -20.13 29.12
C GLN A 9 -2.36 -20.49 27.75
N ASP A 10 -2.66 -21.72 27.37
CA ASP A 10 -2.26 -22.28 26.10
C ASP A 10 -2.68 -21.26 25.04
N ILE A 11 -1.69 -20.55 24.50
CA ILE A 11 -1.91 -19.40 23.61
C ILE A 11 -2.70 -19.82 22.38
N VAL A 12 -2.63 -21.11 22.04
CA VAL A 12 -3.45 -21.75 21.01
C VAL A 12 -4.91 -21.83 21.46
N LYS A 13 -5.19 -22.28 22.69
CA LYS A 13 -6.58 -22.31 23.24
C LYS A 13 -7.15 -20.91 23.39
N GLU A 14 -6.33 -19.94 23.78
CA GLU A 14 -6.77 -18.55 23.89
C GLU A 14 -7.16 -17.99 22.52
N TYR A 15 -6.26 -18.11 21.53
CA TYR A 15 -6.54 -17.70 20.17
C TYR A 15 -7.74 -18.44 19.58
N ALA A 16 -7.88 -19.75 19.81
CA ALA A 16 -8.96 -20.57 19.26
C ALA A 16 -10.37 -20.21 19.77
N LYS A 17 -10.48 -19.46 20.88
CA LYS A 17 -11.80 -19.04 21.40
C LYS A 17 -12.45 -17.96 20.54
N TRP A 18 -11.67 -17.18 19.78
CA TRP A 18 -12.12 -16.03 18.97
C TRP A 18 -13.06 -15.05 19.71
N SER A 19 -13.04 -15.05 21.05
CA SER A 19 -13.97 -14.29 21.89
C SER A 19 -13.28 -13.26 22.78
N THR A 20 -11.96 -13.26 22.82
CA THR A 20 -11.18 -12.25 23.55
C THR A 20 -10.94 -11.02 22.68
N LEU A 21 -11.02 -9.84 23.29
CA LEU A 21 -10.80 -8.56 22.63
C LEU A 21 -9.47 -8.57 21.85
N ASP A 22 -8.40 -9.06 22.45
CA ASP A 22 -7.05 -9.12 21.86
C ASP A 22 -6.98 -9.93 20.55
N VAL A 23 -7.90 -10.88 20.33
CA VAL A 23 -7.93 -11.70 19.10
C VAL A 23 -8.66 -10.96 17.96
N LEU A 24 -9.62 -10.10 18.31
CA LEU A 24 -10.49 -9.38 17.36
C LEU A 24 -10.31 -7.86 17.39
N GLU A 25 -9.31 -7.33 18.11
CA GLU A 25 -9.11 -5.89 18.30
C GLU A 25 -8.94 -5.15 16.96
N ASN A 26 -8.32 -5.81 15.99
CA ASN A 26 -8.12 -5.27 14.64
C ASN A 26 -9.20 -5.79 13.68
N ALA A 27 -10.15 -4.91 13.34
CA ALA A 27 -11.24 -5.21 12.40
C ALA A 27 -10.79 -5.65 10.99
N ASN A 28 -9.55 -5.34 10.59
CA ASN A 28 -8.99 -5.74 9.30
C ASN A 28 -8.31 -7.12 9.35
N ARG A 29 -8.26 -7.77 10.51
CA ARG A 29 -7.58 -9.05 10.71
C ARG A 29 -8.59 -10.19 10.68
N TYR A 30 -8.27 -11.23 9.92
CA TYR A 30 -9.09 -12.43 9.89
C TYR A 30 -8.49 -13.54 10.75
N PRO A 31 -9.34 -14.32 11.45
CA PRO A 31 -8.88 -15.53 12.12
C PRO A 31 -8.26 -16.51 11.12
N GLY A 32 -7.01 -16.90 11.37
CA GLY A 32 -6.27 -17.85 10.55
C GLY A 32 -4.83 -18.05 11.04
N PRO A 33 -4.01 -18.85 10.34
CA PRO A 33 -2.63 -19.15 10.77
C PRO A 33 -1.75 -17.91 10.89
N THR A 34 -1.80 -16.99 9.91
CA THR A 34 -1.01 -15.74 9.97
C THR A 34 -1.58 -14.76 11.00
N GLY A 35 -2.88 -14.80 11.26
CA GLY A 35 -3.52 -14.09 12.37
C GLY A 35 -3.01 -14.59 13.72
N PHE A 36 -2.82 -15.90 13.89
CA PHE A 36 -2.25 -16.47 15.10
C PHE A 36 -0.81 -16.01 15.30
N PHE A 37 0.01 -16.04 14.25
CA PHE A 37 1.41 -15.61 14.35
C PHE A 37 1.55 -14.17 14.80
N ALA A 38 0.78 -13.24 14.22
CA ALA A 38 0.83 -11.87 14.67
C ALA A 38 0.30 -11.71 16.11
N PHE A 39 -0.59 -12.59 16.60
CA PHE A 39 -1.21 -12.46 17.93
C PHE A 39 -0.19 -12.87 18.99
N VAL A 40 0.48 -13.99 18.75
CA VAL A 40 1.62 -14.46 19.55
C VAL A 40 2.73 -13.40 19.59
N MET A 41 3.06 -12.84 18.42
CA MET A 41 4.10 -11.82 18.31
C MET A 41 3.72 -10.52 19.05
N GLU A 42 2.49 -10.01 18.89
CA GLU A 42 2.01 -8.82 19.60
C GLU A 42 2.07 -9.01 21.11
N LYS A 43 1.53 -10.13 21.63
CA LYS A 43 1.61 -10.44 23.06
C LYS A 43 3.05 -10.50 23.56
N ARG A 44 3.94 -11.13 22.81
CA ARG A 44 5.35 -11.25 23.19
C ARG A 44 6.05 -9.89 23.20
N LEU A 45 5.80 -9.06 22.18
CA LEU A 45 6.43 -7.75 22.06
C LEU A 45 5.92 -6.75 23.10
N MET A 46 4.68 -6.91 23.59
CA MET A 46 4.16 -6.11 24.70
C MET A 46 4.98 -6.26 25.98
N GLU A 47 5.71 -7.37 26.17
CA GLU A 47 6.63 -7.53 27.31
C GLU A 47 7.90 -6.68 27.18
N TYR A 48 8.23 -6.19 25.97
CA TYR A 48 9.46 -5.44 25.67
C TYR A 48 9.23 -3.94 25.50
N VAL A 49 8.04 -3.42 25.85
CA VAL A 49 7.74 -1.98 25.70
C VAL A 49 8.59 -1.09 26.60
N GLU A 50 9.35 -1.66 27.54
CA GLU A 50 10.29 -0.96 28.43
C GLU A 50 11.41 -0.20 27.72
N LEU A 51 11.60 -0.42 26.40
CA LEU A 51 12.45 0.43 25.56
C LEU A 51 11.93 1.88 25.45
N ILE A 52 10.63 2.10 25.70
CA ILE A 52 10.02 3.42 25.75
C ILE A 52 10.22 4.02 27.15
N PRO A 53 10.63 5.30 27.28
CA PRO A 53 10.75 5.95 28.59
C PRO A 53 9.47 5.83 29.42
N LYS A 54 9.63 5.51 30.72
CA LYS A 54 8.55 5.11 31.63
C LYS A 54 7.45 6.16 31.73
N GLU A 55 7.81 7.45 31.70
CA GLU A 55 6.90 8.59 31.73
C GLU A 55 5.89 8.57 30.57
N TYR A 56 6.30 8.12 29.38
CA TYR A 56 5.44 8.01 28.22
C TYR A 56 4.54 6.78 28.30
N LEU A 57 5.05 5.65 28.79
CA LEU A 57 4.24 4.44 29.03
C LEU A 57 3.15 4.70 30.07
N ILE A 58 3.49 5.35 31.19
CA ILE A 58 2.52 5.74 32.22
C ILE A 58 1.46 6.66 31.62
N SER A 59 1.88 7.64 30.82
CA SER A 59 0.96 8.57 30.15
C SER A 59 0.05 7.85 29.15
N HIS A 60 0.58 6.86 28.42
CA HIS A 60 -0.19 6.03 27.50
C HIS A 60 -1.24 5.18 28.22
N HIS A 61 -0.85 4.48 29.28
CA HIS A 61 -1.77 3.64 30.06
C HIS A 61 -2.83 4.45 30.82
N LYS A 62 -2.51 5.69 31.21
CA LYS A 62 -3.49 6.63 31.80
C LYS A 62 -4.43 7.26 30.77
N GLY A 63 -4.18 7.06 29.46
CA GLY A 63 -4.95 7.69 28.39
C GLY A 63 -4.63 9.16 28.15
N ASN A 64 -3.54 9.69 28.73
CA ASN A 64 -3.10 11.06 28.50
C ASN A 64 -2.52 11.26 27.09
N ILE A 65 -1.90 10.20 26.55
CA ILE A 65 -1.40 10.12 25.17
C ILE A 65 -1.75 8.76 24.57
N TYR A 66 -1.66 8.63 23.24
CA TYR A 66 -1.78 7.35 22.55
C TYR A 66 -0.55 7.09 21.68
N ILE A 67 0.27 6.11 22.05
CA ILE A 67 1.42 5.69 21.25
C ILE A 67 0.90 4.77 20.14
N HIS A 68 0.84 5.30 18.92
CA HIS A 68 0.34 4.54 17.78
C HIS A 68 1.17 3.31 17.50
N LYS A 69 0.48 2.24 17.06
CA LYS A 69 1.07 0.98 16.60
C LYS A 69 1.93 0.30 17.66
N LEU A 70 1.71 0.52 18.96
CA LEU A 70 2.34 -0.32 19.97
C LEU A 70 1.84 -1.78 19.80
N PRO A 71 2.71 -2.81 19.91
CA PRO A 71 4.15 -2.74 20.14
C PRO A 71 5.00 -2.66 18.85
N TYR A 72 4.40 -2.69 17.66
CA TYR A 72 5.09 -2.60 16.37
C TYR A 72 5.99 -1.38 16.20
N SER A 73 5.59 -0.23 16.75
CA SER A 73 6.33 1.03 16.65
C SER A 73 7.72 0.99 17.30
N LEU A 74 8.02 -0.04 18.09
CA LEU A 74 9.36 -0.27 18.64
C LEU A 74 10.40 -0.67 17.58
N TYR A 75 9.97 -1.25 16.46
CA TYR A 75 10.88 -1.85 15.47
C TYR A 75 10.48 -1.62 14.01
N ILE A 76 9.20 -1.36 13.73
CA ILE A 76 8.70 -1.11 12.37
C ILE A 76 8.35 0.37 12.22
N PRO A 77 8.87 1.07 11.19
CA PRO A 77 8.41 2.42 10.87
C PRO A 77 6.92 2.46 10.51
N TYR A 78 6.32 3.65 10.56
CA TYR A 78 4.89 3.80 10.33
C TYR A 78 4.50 3.70 8.85
N CYS A 79 4.60 4.79 8.10
CA CYS A 79 4.17 4.88 6.70
C CYS A 79 5.20 5.63 5.86
N THR A 80 5.09 5.55 4.54
CA THR A 80 5.92 6.35 3.63
C THR A 80 5.31 6.47 2.23
N GLY A 81 5.60 7.59 1.56
CA GLY A 81 5.44 7.74 0.12
C GLY A 81 6.74 7.37 -0.59
N HIS A 82 6.64 6.60 -1.66
CA HIS A 82 7.80 6.06 -2.37
C HIS A 82 8.02 6.72 -3.72
N SER A 83 9.28 6.75 -4.15
CA SER A 83 9.66 7.26 -5.47
C SER A 83 9.42 6.20 -6.54
N ILE A 84 8.35 6.35 -7.31
CA ILE A 84 8.09 5.50 -8.48
C ILE A 84 9.17 5.67 -9.55
N SER A 85 9.72 6.87 -9.73
CA SER A 85 10.84 7.09 -10.66
C SER A 85 12.04 6.22 -10.28
N LYS A 86 12.39 6.13 -9.00
CA LYS A 86 13.49 5.28 -8.53
C LYS A 86 13.22 3.79 -8.76
N LEU A 87 11.98 3.34 -8.51
CA LEU A 87 11.55 1.97 -8.83
C LEU A 87 11.73 1.66 -10.32
N LEU A 88 11.31 2.58 -11.19
CA LEU A 88 11.41 2.40 -12.65
C LEU A 88 12.84 2.52 -13.18
N GLU A 89 13.70 3.30 -12.53
CA GLU A 89 15.13 3.41 -12.87
C GLU A 89 15.87 2.11 -12.52
N MET A 90 15.56 1.52 -11.36
CA MET A 90 16.33 0.40 -10.81
C MET A 90 15.78 -1.00 -11.15
N GLY A 91 14.48 -1.10 -11.47
CA GLY A 91 13.75 -2.36 -11.42
C GLY A 91 13.45 -2.78 -9.97
N LEU A 92 12.90 -3.97 -9.79
CA LEU A 92 12.55 -4.51 -8.48
C LEU A 92 13.63 -5.47 -8.01
N LYS A 93 14.30 -5.15 -6.90
CA LYS A 93 15.39 -5.95 -6.34
C LYS A 93 15.03 -6.40 -4.93
N THR A 94 15.02 -7.71 -4.72
CA THR A 94 14.80 -8.34 -3.41
C THR A 94 15.97 -9.30 -3.11
N PRO A 95 16.07 -9.81 -1.86
CA PRO A 95 17.06 -10.83 -1.53
C PRO A 95 16.91 -12.14 -2.32
N THR A 96 15.71 -12.43 -2.83
CA THR A 96 15.39 -13.70 -3.50
C THR A 96 15.40 -13.61 -5.02
N ILE A 97 15.08 -12.44 -5.59
CA ILE A 97 15.02 -12.22 -7.04
C ILE A 97 15.31 -10.76 -7.38
N SER A 98 15.86 -10.52 -8.56
CA SER A 98 16.05 -9.17 -9.09
C SER A 98 15.54 -9.07 -10.51
N SER A 99 14.61 -8.14 -10.76
CA SER A 99 14.11 -7.80 -12.09
C SER A 99 14.85 -6.59 -12.66
N ARG A 100 15.03 -6.59 -13.99
CA ARG A 100 15.48 -5.40 -14.73
C ARG A 100 14.34 -4.38 -14.80
N PRO A 101 14.62 -3.09 -15.06
CA PRO A 101 13.58 -2.10 -15.33
C PRO A 101 12.53 -2.55 -16.34
N ALA A 102 11.28 -2.18 -16.08
CA ALA A 102 10.15 -2.54 -16.94
C ALA A 102 10.31 -1.98 -18.36
N ARG A 103 9.77 -2.71 -19.35
CA ARG A 103 9.74 -2.31 -20.78
C ARG A 103 8.35 -2.32 -21.40
N HIS A 104 7.41 -2.99 -20.75
CA HIS A 104 6.02 -3.13 -21.17
C HIS A 104 5.10 -2.78 -20.00
N PHE A 105 3.86 -2.39 -20.32
CA PHE A 105 2.91 -1.87 -19.34
C PHE A 105 2.48 -2.92 -18.32
N ASP A 106 2.35 -4.18 -18.73
CA ASP A 106 2.10 -5.30 -17.83
C ASP A 106 3.17 -5.46 -16.74
N THR A 107 4.43 -5.28 -17.12
CA THR A 107 5.60 -5.35 -16.24
C THR A 107 5.69 -4.12 -15.35
N PHE A 108 5.29 -2.94 -15.86
CA PHE A 108 5.13 -1.73 -15.05
C PHE A 108 4.09 -1.97 -13.94
N VAL A 109 2.93 -2.52 -14.29
CA VAL A 109 1.87 -2.88 -13.33
C VAL A 109 2.39 -3.87 -12.28
N ASP A 110 3.11 -4.91 -12.71
CA ASP A 110 3.70 -5.88 -11.79
C ASP A 110 4.74 -5.27 -10.87
N HIS A 111 5.61 -4.38 -11.36
CA HIS A 111 6.59 -3.71 -10.54
C HIS A 111 5.92 -2.83 -9.49
N VAL A 112 4.89 -2.07 -9.85
CA VAL A 112 4.13 -1.23 -8.91
C VAL A 112 3.45 -2.09 -7.85
N ALA A 113 2.71 -3.13 -8.26
CA ALA A 113 2.00 -4.02 -7.34
C ALA A 113 2.98 -4.74 -6.39
N ASN A 114 3.98 -5.41 -6.93
CA ASN A 114 4.93 -6.19 -6.12
C ASN A 114 5.78 -5.31 -5.21
N TYR A 115 6.15 -4.10 -5.65
CA TYR A 115 6.85 -3.16 -4.79
C TYR A 115 5.97 -2.80 -3.58
N LEU A 116 4.73 -2.37 -3.81
CA LEU A 116 3.84 -1.96 -2.73
C LEU A 116 3.49 -3.11 -1.79
N ILE A 117 3.26 -4.31 -2.31
CA ILE A 117 3.03 -5.53 -1.51
C ILE A 117 4.26 -5.85 -0.66
N THR A 118 5.45 -5.84 -1.26
CA THR A 118 6.69 -6.16 -0.54
C THR A 118 6.98 -5.15 0.57
N MET A 119 6.74 -3.86 0.33
CA MET A 119 6.97 -2.83 1.34
C MET A 119 6.05 -2.95 2.56
N GLN A 120 4.89 -3.63 2.45
CA GLN A 120 4.01 -3.88 3.61
C GLN A 120 4.67 -4.73 4.71
N HIS A 121 5.72 -5.48 4.37
CA HIS A 121 6.48 -6.25 5.36
C HIS A 121 7.45 -5.40 6.19
N TYR A 122 7.79 -4.20 5.70
CA TYR A 122 8.75 -3.29 6.34
C TYR A 122 8.09 -2.10 7.04
N PHE A 123 6.77 -1.95 6.93
CA PHE A 123 6.03 -0.80 7.44
C PHE A 123 4.74 -1.23 8.13
N SER A 124 4.34 -0.49 9.17
CA SER A 124 3.13 -0.79 9.95
C SER A 124 1.86 -0.06 9.45
N GLY A 125 2.01 0.88 8.53
CA GLY A 125 0.99 1.73 7.94
C GLY A 125 1.08 1.85 6.41
N ALA A 126 0.44 2.89 5.87
CA ALA A 126 0.20 3.04 4.43
C ALA A 126 1.45 3.24 3.58
N GLN A 127 1.45 2.65 2.38
CA GLN A 127 2.49 2.80 1.36
C GLN A 127 1.91 3.53 0.16
N ALA A 128 2.48 4.68 -0.19
CA ALA A 128 1.92 5.54 -1.23
C ALA A 128 2.83 5.67 -2.46
N LEU A 129 2.23 5.85 -3.62
CA LEU A 129 2.90 6.34 -4.83
C LEU A 129 2.16 7.58 -5.35
N SER A 130 2.91 8.52 -5.90
CA SER A 130 2.36 9.74 -6.50
C SER A 130 2.62 9.74 -8.00
N SER A 131 1.69 10.34 -8.75
CA SER A 131 1.77 10.51 -10.21
C SER A 131 1.89 9.22 -11.01
N VAL A 132 1.35 8.11 -10.48
CA VAL A 132 1.43 6.78 -11.10
C VAL A 132 0.91 6.80 -12.54
N GLU A 133 -0.15 7.57 -12.80
CA GLU A 133 -0.75 7.79 -14.11
C GLU A 133 0.22 8.39 -15.13
N TRP A 134 1.07 9.33 -14.70
CA TRP A 134 2.05 9.98 -15.58
C TRP A 134 3.24 9.06 -15.86
N TYR A 135 3.68 8.32 -14.84
CA TYR A 135 4.77 7.35 -14.99
C TYR A 135 4.34 6.09 -15.77
N ALA A 136 3.05 5.78 -15.84
CA ALA A 136 2.48 4.75 -16.72
C ALA A 136 2.54 5.16 -18.20
N GLY A 137 2.45 6.47 -18.48
CA GLY A 137 2.28 7.01 -19.82
C GLY A 137 3.27 6.53 -20.89
N PRO A 138 4.59 6.46 -20.63
CA PRO A 138 5.56 5.92 -21.59
C PRO A 138 5.28 4.49 -22.02
N PHE A 139 4.80 3.65 -21.10
CA PHE A 139 4.53 2.24 -21.34
C PHE A 139 3.26 2.10 -22.18
N ILE A 140 2.19 2.79 -21.80
CA ILE A 140 0.93 2.84 -22.56
C ILE A 140 1.18 3.30 -24.00
N ARG A 141 1.98 4.37 -24.19
CA ARG A 141 2.32 4.90 -25.51
C ARG A 141 3.16 3.92 -26.33
N LYS A 142 4.19 3.32 -25.72
CA LYS A 142 5.12 2.43 -26.42
C LYS A 142 4.46 1.14 -26.87
N ASP A 143 3.61 0.57 -26.04
CA ASP A 143 2.87 -0.64 -26.33
C ASP A 143 1.62 -0.38 -27.21
N ARG A 144 1.30 0.90 -27.48
CA ARG A 144 0.15 1.34 -28.29
C ARG A 144 -1.19 0.84 -27.77
N LEU A 145 -1.34 0.83 -26.45
CA LEU A 145 -2.51 0.24 -25.81
C LEU A 145 -3.77 1.07 -26.06
N ASN A 146 -4.85 0.36 -26.37
CA ASN A 146 -6.19 0.92 -26.40
C ASN A 146 -6.80 0.95 -24.98
N GLU A 147 -7.95 1.61 -24.83
CA GLU A 147 -8.60 1.77 -23.51
C GLU A 147 -8.88 0.45 -22.80
N ARG A 148 -9.35 -0.58 -23.51
CA ARG A 148 -9.69 -1.87 -22.91
C ARG A 148 -8.45 -2.58 -22.39
N GLU A 149 -7.34 -2.48 -23.11
CA GLU A 149 -6.07 -3.08 -22.69
C GLU A 149 -5.50 -2.36 -21.46
N VAL A 150 -5.63 -1.04 -21.39
CA VAL A 150 -5.25 -0.28 -20.20
C VAL A 150 -6.14 -0.68 -19.02
N GLU A 151 -7.46 -0.67 -19.20
CA GLU A 151 -8.45 -1.05 -18.19
C GLU A 151 -8.21 -2.46 -17.63
N GLN A 152 -7.88 -3.43 -18.48
CA GLN A 152 -7.56 -4.78 -18.05
C GLN A 152 -6.33 -4.84 -17.13
N GLN A 153 -5.28 -4.06 -17.42
CA GLN A 153 -4.08 -4.01 -16.58
C GLN A 153 -4.32 -3.22 -15.29
N ILE A 154 -5.16 -2.18 -15.31
CA ILE A 154 -5.56 -1.48 -14.10
C ILE A 154 -6.45 -2.36 -13.22
N GLN A 155 -7.35 -3.15 -13.82
CA GLN A 155 -8.12 -4.16 -13.10
C GLN A 155 -7.17 -5.13 -12.40
N ARG A 156 -6.20 -5.69 -13.13
CA ARG A 156 -5.17 -6.56 -12.57
C ARG A 156 -4.45 -5.88 -11.40
N LEU A 157 -4.05 -4.62 -11.53
CA LEU A 157 -3.38 -3.86 -10.46
C LEU A 157 -4.27 -3.76 -9.20
N VAL A 158 -5.51 -3.28 -9.37
CA VAL A 158 -6.45 -3.06 -8.25
C VAL A 158 -6.74 -4.37 -7.52
N PHE A 159 -7.03 -5.46 -8.24
CA PHE A 159 -7.28 -6.75 -7.60
C PHE A 159 -6.06 -7.25 -6.80
N ASN A 160 -4.85 -7.15 -7.36
CA ASN A 160 -3.63 -7.55 -6.65
C ASN A 160 -3.40 -6.73 -5.36
N LEU A 161 -3.78 -5.45 -5.35
CA LEU A 161 -3.68 -4.60 -4.17
C LEU A 161 -4.80 -4.84 -3.13
N ASN A 162 -5.83 -5.63 -3.47
CA ASN A 162 -6.90 -6.02 -2.54
C ASN A 162 -6.86 -7.50 -2.15
N TYR A 163 -5.90 -8.28 -2.64
CA TYR A 163 -5.68 -9.63 -2.10
C TYR A 163 -4.88 -9.58 -0.78
N PRO A 164 -5.21 -10.46 0.18
CA PRO A 164 -4.55 -10.47 1.48
C PRO A 164 -3.11 -10.96 1.34
N SER A 165 -2.15 -10.06 1.51
CA SER A 165 -0.71 -10.35 1.40
C SER A 165 0.10 -9.88 2.61
N ARG A 166 -0.55 -9.21 3.57
CA ARG A 166 0.04 -8.81 4.85
C ARG A 166 -0.27 -9.84 5.94
N ILE A 167 0.59 -9.88 6.97
CA ILE A 167 0.38 -10.71 8.15
C ILE A 167 -1.02 -10.47 8.76
N GLY A 168 -1.69 -11.55 9.17
CA GLY A 168 -3.07 -11.49 9.64
C GLY A 168 -4.14 -11.46 8.54
N MET A 169 -3.79 -11.92 7.32
CA MET A 169 -4.66 -11.91 6.14
C MET A 169 -5.20 -10.50 5.82
N GLN A 170 -4.39 -9.49 6.09
CA GLN A 170 -4.71 -8.11 5.77
C GLN A 170 -4.35 -7.81 4.32
N THR A 171 -5.13 -6.94 3.69
CA THR A 171 -4.79 -6.36 2.40
C THR A 171 -3.70 -5.28 2.56
N PRO A 172 -2.86 -5.06 1.54
CA PRO A 172 -1.89 -3.97 1.53
C PRO A 172 -2.56 -2.60 1.73
N PHE A 173 -2.14 -1.85 2.75
CA PHE A 173 -2.59 -0.47 2.88
C PHE A 173 -1.84 0.38 1.84
N THR A 174 -2.52 0.71 0.74
CA THR A 174 -1.93 1.46 -0.37
C THR A 174 -2.72 2.71 -0.75
N ASN A 175 -2.00 3.75 -1.19
CA ASN A 175 -2.55 5.02 -1.61
C ASN A 175 -1.95 5.43 -2.95
N PHE A 176 -2.78 5.91 -3.88
CA PHE A 176 -2.33 6.58 -5.09
C PHE A 176 -2.70 8.05 -5.05
N THR A 177 -1.70 8.92 -5.12
CA THR A 177 -1.92 10.34 -5.38
C THR A 177 -1.93 10.55 -6.89
N ILE A 178 -3.12 10.74 -7.45
CA ILE A 178 -3.33 11.06 -8.86
C ILE A 178 -3.21 12.57 -8.99
N THR A 179 -2.22 13.00 -9.75
CA THR A 179 -1.82 14.41 -9.83
C THR A 179 -2.50 15.21 -10.92
N LEU A 180 -3.05 14.55 -11.95
CA LEU A 180 -3.75 15.22 -13.07
C LEU A 180 -2.97 16.46 -13.58
N ASP A 181 -3.64 17.59 -13.82
CA ASP A 181 -3.04 18.84 -14.31
C ASP A 181 -2.51 19.78 -13.20
N ALA A 182 -2.72 19.42 -11.93
CA ALA A 182 -2.47 20.32 -10.80
C ALA A 182 -0.98 20.72 -10.63
N PRO A 183 0.02 19.84 -10.79
CA PRO A 183 1.41 20.19 -10.56
C PRO A 183 2.17 20.52 -11.85
N LYS A 184 1.78 21.57 -12.59
CA LYS A 184 2.42 21.96 -13.87
C LYS A 184 3.95 22.02 -13.82
N LYS A 185 4.53 22.61 -12.77
CA LYS A 185 6.01 22.67 -12.59
C LYS A 185 6.66 21.29 -12.53
N MET A 186 6.00 20.32 -11.88
CA MET A 186 6.46 18.94 -11.81
C MET A 186 6.30 18.28 -13.19
N LEU A 187 5.19 18.48 -13.88
CA LEU A 187 4.97 17.91 -15.21
C LEU A 187 6.00 18.40 -16.25
N ASP A 188 6.44 19.65 -16.13
CA ASP A 188 7.47 20.24 -16.98
C ASP A 188 8.90 19.89 -16.54
N GLY A 189 9.13 19.75 -15.23
CA GLY A 189 10.47 19.57 -14.64
C GLY A 189 10.90 18.12 -14.41
N ASP A 190 9.95 17.24 -14.08
CA ASP A 190 10.22 15.82 -13.84
C ASP A 190 10.18 15.02 -15.14
N TYR A 191 10.95 13.93 -15.17
CA TYR A 191 11.07 13.08 -16.33
C TYR A 191 10.38 11.74 -16.13
N ALA A 192 9.62 11.35 -17.14
CA ALA A 192 9.17 10.00 -17.32
C ALA A 192 10.35 9.02 -17.43
N ILE A 193 10.20 7.84 -16.84
CA ILE A 193 11.20 6.77 -16.85
C ILE A 193 10.69 5.58 -17.67
N TYR A 194 11.49 5.12 -18.62
CA TYR A 194 11.21 3.94 -19.44
C TYR A 194 12.49 3.11 -19.60
N ASN A 195 12.41 1.80 -19.36
CA ASN A 195 13.56 0.89 -19.45
C ASN A 195 14.78 1.41 -18.66
N GLY A 196 14.55 1.93 -17.45
CA GLY A 196 15.60 2.43 -16.57
C GLY A 196 16.17 3.80 -16.93
N LYS A 197 15.61 4.50 -17.92
CA LYS A 197 16.15 5.76 -18.44
C LYS A 197 15.10 6.86 -18.46
N ARG A 198 15.54 8.09 -18.21
CA ARG A 198 14.74 9.31 -18.45
C ARG A 198 14.50 9.46 -19.94
N VAL A 199 13.24 9.67 -20.35
CA VAL A 199 12.88 9.73 -21.77
C VAL A 199 12.30 11.06 -22.23
N ALA A 200 11.43 11.68 -21.44
CA ALA A 200 10.82 12.98 -21.74
C ALA A 200 10.22 13.58 -20.46
N PRO A 201 9.91 14.88 -20.44
CA PRO A 201 9.12 15.49 -19.36
C PRO A 201 7.79 14.74 -19.15
N LEU A 202 7.35 14.58 -17.90
CA LEU A 202 6.13 13.84 -17.56
C LEU A 202 4.90 14.39 -18.29
N GLY A 203 4.77 15.72 -18.40
CA GLY A 203 3.65 16.39 -19.06
C GLY A 203 3.49 16.03 -20.55
N LYS A 204 4.48 15.39 -21.18
CA LYS A 204 4.34 14.88 -22.54
C LYS A 204 3.44 13.66 -22.66
N TYR A 205 2.94 13.09 -21.56
CA TYR A 205 2.15 11.85 -21.53
C TYR A 205 0.70 12.05 -21.05
N GLU A 206 0.12 13.23 -21.32
CA GLU A 206 -1.21 13.60 -20.81
C GLU A 206 -2.31 12.65 -21.30
N GLU A 207 -2.33 12.35 -22.60
CA GLU A 207 -3.31 11.43 -23.19
C GLU A 207 -3.28 10.04 -22.52
N GLU A 208 -2.09 9.52 -22.24
CA GLU A 208 -1.94 8.23 -21.58
C GLU A 208 -2.27 8.27 -20.09
N ALA A 209 -1.92 9.37 -19.41
CA ALA A 209 -2.31 9.60 -18.02
C ALA A 209 -3.83 9.67 -17.88
N LYS A 210 -4.54 10.35 -18.78
CA LYS A 210 -6.01 10.39 -18.81
C LYS A 210 -6.61 8.99 -19.01
N LYS A 211 -6.08 8.20 -19.96
CA LYS A 211 -6.50 6.79 -20.15
C LYS A 211 -6.35 5.97 -18.87
N PHE A 212 -5.23 6.12 -18.16
CA PHE A 212 -4.99 5.45 -16.88
C PHE A 212 -6.05 5.84 -15.84
N VAL A 213 -6.34 7.13 -15.70
CA VAL A 213 -7.30 7.64 -14.71
C VAL A 213 -8.73 7.18 -15.01
N VAL A 214 -9.16 7.24 -16.26
CA VAL A 214 -10.48 6.74 -16.69
C VAL A 214 -10.59 5.23 -16.43
N ALA A 215 -9.56 4.46 -16.77
CA ALA A 215 -9.50 3.03 -16.47
C ALA A 215 -9.59 2.75 -14.97
N LEU A 216 -8.84 3.49 -14.13
CA LEU A 216 -8.90 3.35 -12.68
C LEU A 216 -10.29 3.68 -12.14
N ALA A 217 -10.90 4.77 -12.59
CA ALA A 217 -12.23 5.17 -12.16
C ALA A 217 -13.29 4.12 -12.53
N ARG A 218 -13.24 3.57 -13.76
CA ARG A 218 -14.11 2.48 -14.18
C ARG A 218 -13.94 1.25 -13.31
N VAL A 219 -12.72 0.78 -13.09
CA VAL A 219 -12.46 -0.41 -12.25
C VAL A 219 -12.99 -0.21 -10.83
N LEU A 220 -12.74 0.95 -10.22
CA LEU A 220 -13.23 1.26 -8.87
C LEU A 220 -14.76 1.36 -8.81
N GLN A 221 -15.41 1.86 -9.87
CA GLN A 221 -16.86 1.95 -9.97
C GLN A 221 -17.54 0.59 -10.12
N HIS A 222 -16.96 -0.34 -10.88
CA HIS A 222 -17.54 -1.67 -11.09
C HIS A 222 -17.46 -2.54 -9.82
N GLY A 223 -16.42 -2.37 -9.02
CA GLY A 223 -16.20 -3.17 -7.82
C GLY A 223 -15.72 -4.59 -8.10
N ASP A 224 -15.75 -5.44 -7.08
CA ASP A 224 -15.38 -6.85 -7.18
C ASP A 224 -16.47 -7.71 -7.84
N GLU A 225 -16.30 -9.03 -7.82
CA GLU A 225 -17.27 -10.00 -8.37
C GLU A 225 -18.70 -9.83 -7.83
N LYS A 226 -18.86 -9.29 -6.62
CA LYS A 226 -20.15 -9.05 -5.96
C LYS A 226 -20.60 -7.60 -6.09
N GLY A 227 -19.86 -6.76 -6.83
CA GLY A 227 -20.07 -5.33 -6.92
C GLY A 227 -19.68 -4.57 -5.66
N GLN A 228 -18.86 -5.16 -4.76
CA GLN A 228 -18.39 -4.46 -3.58
C GLN A 228 -17.30 -3.45 -3.94
N PRO A 229 -17.27 -2.26 -3.31
CA PRO A 229 -16.23 -1.28 -3.57
C PRO A 229 -14.87 -1.80 -3.09
N PHE A 230 -13.83 -1.52 -3.86
CA PHE A 230 -12.46 -1.77 -3.43
C PHE A 230 -12.05 -0.83 -2.31
N THR A 231 -11.31 -1.33 -1.34
CA THR A 231 -10.72 -0.49 -0.28
C THR A 231 -9.43 0.17 -0.77
N PHE A 232 -8.67 -0.52 -1.62
CA PHE A 232 -7.35 -0.09 -2.08
C PHE A 232 -7.21 -0.09 -3.61
N PRO A 233 -6.22 0.62 -4.17
CA PRO A 233 -5.51 1.71 -3.51
C PRO A 233 -6.49 2.86 -3.23
N ILE A 234 -6.30 3.57 -2.11
CA ILE A 234 -7.12 4.77 -1.85
C ILE A 234 -6.69 5.86 -2.84
N PRO A 235 -7.59 6.34 -3.71
CA PRO A 235 -7.25 7.40 -4.66
C PRO A 235 -7.33 8.77 -3.97
N THR A 236 -6.29 9.59 -4.16
CA THR A 236 -6.30 11.01 -3.81
C THR A 236 -6.10 11.80 -5.09
N LEU A 237 -7.12 12.56 -5.49
CA LEU A 237 -7.05 13.40 -6.69
C LEU A 237 -6.53 14.79 -6.31
N MET A 238 -5.39 15.18 -6.86
CA MET A 238 -4.96 16.58 -6.87
C MET A 238 -5.52 17.21 -8.14
N THR A 239 -6.51 18.08 -7.97
CA THR A 239 -7.22 18.70 -9.10
C THR A 239 -7.41 20.18 -8.86
N THR A 240 -7.64 20.91 -9.95
CA THR A 240 -8.07 22.31 -9.91
C THR A 240 -9.55 22.40 -10.23
N ALA A 241 -10.24 23.42 -9.69
CA ALA A 241 -11.65 23.65 -10.01
C ALA A 241 -11.89 23.81 -11.53
N LYS A 242 -10.90 24.38 -12.25
CA LYS A 242 -10.96 24.54 -13.70
C LYS A 242 -11.01 23.19 -14.41
N MET A 243 -10.11 22.27 -14.06
CA MET A 243 -10.06 20.96 -14.70
C MET A 243 -11.37 20.19 -14.51
N LEU A 244 -11.89 20.14 -13.28
CA LEU A 244 -13.16 19.46 -13.00
C LEU A 244 -14.33 19.99 -13.84
N TRP A 245 -14.32 21.28 -14.19
CA TRP A 245 -15.40 21.91 -14.96
C TRP A 245 -15.21 21.76 -16.47
N ASP A 246 -13.96 21.79 -16.94
CA ASP A 246 -13.63 21.73 -18.37
C ASP A 246 -13.62 20.28 -18.90
N ASP A 247 -13.32 19.30 -18.04
CA ASP A 247 -13.16 17.87 -18.39
C ASP A 247 -13.70 16.99 -17.22
N PRO A 248 -15.05 16.95 -17.03
CA PRO A 248 -15.70 16.33 -15.87
C PRO A 248 -15.67 14.79 -15.86
#